data_AF-A0A7G9WCX2-F1
#
_entry.id   AF-A0A7G9WCX2-F1
#
_cell.length_a   1.000
_cell.length_b   1.000
_cell.length_c   1.000
_cell.angle_alpha   90.00
_cell.angle_beta   90.00
_cell.angle_gamma   90.00
#
_symmetry.space_group_name_H-M   'P 1'
#
loop_
_entity.id
_entity.type
_entity.pdbx_description
1 polymer ?
#
loop_
_entity_poly.entity_id
_entity_poly.type
_entity_poly.pdbx_seq_one_letter_code
_entity_poly.pdbx_strand_id
1 'polypeptide(L)'
;MSVISNDNLQGILRELNNIKSAEVKNIKGAVENTTDLSTFLSDCQKKILYLDRAIQYYQGFLDAWKAYSSGEKVEDDDPIQRTTWVVHESIVTIAIRRPSSKYATTIRFSQELGQEMVDFILNFIDEKGFVRRSDILSRFEDKIIETTSYNSTSAGQVVYALTLLLLKEGVLSWSEHNKREYVRGINTTVSW
;
A
#
# COMPACT_ATOMS: atom_id res chain seq x y z
N MET A 1 -24.79 15.97 -10.57
CA MET A 1 -24.23 14.73 -11.12
C MET A 1 -24.22 14.85 -12.64
N SER A 2 -23.05 15.01 -13.28
CA SER A 2 -22.98 14.97 -14.75
C SER A 2 -22.93 13.50 -15.18
N VAL A 3 -24.01 13.04 -15.79
CA VAL A 3 -24.06 11.74 -16.47
C VAL A 3 -22.97 11.75 -17.54
N ILE A 4 -21.97 10.87 -17.42
CA ILE A 4 -20.99 10.67 -18.50
C ILE A 4 -21.82 10.18 -19.69
N SER A 5 -21.90 11.00 -20.75
CA SER A 5 -22.67 10.63 -21.95
C SER A 5 -22.08 9.37 -22.56
N ASN A 6 -22.95 8.53 -23.14
CA ASN A 6 -22.57 7.27 -23.77
C ASN A 6 -21.47 7.46 -24.83
N ASP A 7 -21.42 8.63 -25.46
CA ASP A 7 -20.41 9.03 -26.44
C ASP A 7 -19.00 9.15 -25.85
N ASN A 8 -18.87 9.59 -24.59
CA ASN A 8 -17.59 9.66 -23.90
C ASN A 8 -17.05 8.26 -23.55
N LEU A 9 -17.94 7.32 -23.19
CA LEU A 9 -17.57 5.93 -22.94
C LEU A 9 -17.12 5.22 -24.23
N GLN A 10 -17.79 5.48 -25.35
CA GLN A 10 -17.40 4.98 -26.67
C GLN A 10 -16.06 5.56 -27.13
N GLY A 11 -15.80 6.85 -26.83
CA GLY A 11 -14.49 7.48 -27.10
C GLY A 11 -13.35 6.80 -26.35
N ILE A 12 -13.52 6.58 -25.05
CA ILE A 12 -12.54 5.88 -24.20
C ILE A 12 -12.32 4.44 -24.67
N LEU A 13 -13.38 3.70 -25.00
CA LEU A 13 -13.29 2.34 -25.55
C LEU A 13 -12.50 2.29 -26.86
N ARG A 14 -12.67 3.30 -27.72
CA ARG A 14 -11.94 3.40 -28.99
C ARG A 14 -10.46 3.66 -28.77
N GLU A 15 -10.13 4.57 -27.85
CA GLU A 15 -8.76 4.90 -27.49
C GLU A 15 -8.03 3.71 -26.85
N LEU A 16 -8.70 2.98 -25.94
CA LEU A 16 -8.19 1.75 -25.35
C LEU A 16 -7.92 0.66 -26.39
N ASN A 17 -8.80 0.50 -27.39
CA ASN A 17 -8.59 -0.46 -28.47
C ASN A 17 -7.43 -0.07 -29.40
N ASN A 18 -7.21 1.23 -29.60
CA ASN A 18 -6.07 1.72 -30.38
C ASN A 18 -4.74 1.47 -29.64
N ILE A 19 -4.69 1.75 -28.33
CA ILE A 19 -3.53 1.46 -27.48
C ILE A 19 -3.24 -0.04 -27.48
N LYS A 20 -4.27 -0.88 -27.29
CA LYS A 20 -4.14 -2.35 -27.34
C LYS A 20 -3.54 -2.82 -28.67
N SER A 21 -4.01 -2.27 -29.79
CA SER A 21 -3.54 -2.67 -31.12
C SER A 21 -2.09 -2.26 -31.37
N ALA A 22 -1.67 -1.08 -30.89
CA ALA A 22 -0.29 -0.62 -30.97
C ALA A 22 0.66 -1.48 -30.12
N GLU A 23 0.27 -1.80 -28.89
CA GLU A 23 1.05 -2.66 -28.01
C GLU A 23 1.16 -4.09 -28.56
N VAL A 24 0.08 -4.67 -29.09
CA VAL A 24 0.14 -5.99 -29.74
C VAL A 24 1.10 -6.00 -30.93
N LYS A 25 1.15 -4.91 -31.72
CA LYS A 25 2.09 -4.79 -32.84
C LYS A 25 3.54 -4.68 -32.36
N ASN A 26 3.80 -3.89 -31.31
CA ASN A 26 5.12 -3.77 -30.70
C ASN A 26 5.60 -5.09 -30.10
N ILE A 27 4.70 -5.80 -29.43
CA ILE A 27 4.96 -7.14 -28.88
C ILE A 27 5.31 -8.12 -30.00
N LYS A 28 4.52 -8.17 -31.09
CA LYS A 28 4.83 -9.03 -32.25
C LYS A 28 6.19 -8.69 -32.88
N GLY A 29 6.50 -7.40 -33.05
CA GLY A 29 7.79 -6.96 -33.55
C GLY A 29 8.97 -7.31 -32.63
N ALA A 30 8.76 -7.34 -31.30
CA ALA A 30 9.76 -7.79 -30.35
C ALA A 30 9.96 -9.32 -30.40
N VAL A 31 8.88 -10.09 -30.61
CA VAL A 31 8.92 -11.55 -30.77
C VAL A 31 9.68 -11.96 -32.03
N GLU A 32 9.50 -11.25 -33.15
CA GLU A 32 10.14 -11.55 -34.43
C GLU A 32 11.67 -11.30 -34.42
N ASN A 33 12.18 -10.49 -33.47
CA ASN A 33 13.58 -10.08 -33.39
C ASN A 33 14.38 -10.74 -32.25
N THR A 34 13.76 -11.61 -31.43
CA THR A 34 14.40 -12.21 -30.26
C THR A 34 14.68 -13.69 -30.51
N THR A 35 15.94 -14.10 -30.52
CA THR A 35 16.38 -15.50 -30.75
C THR A 35 16.12 -16.45 -29.57
N ASP A 36 15.73 -15.92 -28.40
CA ASP A 36 15.48 -16.72 -27.21
C ASP A 36 14.09 -16.42 -26.62
N LEU A 37 13.14 -17.28 -26.99
CA LEU A 37 11.74 -17.25 -26.55
C LEU A 37 11.61 -17.26 -25.02
N SER A 38 12.59 -17.83 -24.30
CA SER A 38 12.56 -17.93 -22.84
C SER A 38 12.73 -16.56 -22.15
N THR A 39 13.61 -15.71 -22.69
CA THR A 39 13.87 -14.37 -22.15
C THR A 39 12.67 -13.45 -22.37
N PHE A 40 12.06 -13.53 -23.56
CA PHE A 40 10.84 -12.80 -23.88
C PHE A 40 9.65 -13.23 -23.00
N LEU A 41 9.46 -14.54 -22.79
CA LEU A 41 8.41 -15.06 -21.90
C LEU A 41 8.63 -14.64 -20.44
N SER A 42 9.88 -14.65 -19.97
CA SER A 42 10.24 -14.14 -18.64
C SER A 42 9.89 -12.66 -18.47
N ASP A 43 10.20 -11.82 -19.46
CA ASP A 43 9.91 -10.39 -19.38
C ASP A 43 8.40 -10.10 -19.53
N CYS A 44 7.68 -10.88 -20.34
CA CYS A 44 6.22 -10.86 -20.36
C CYS A 44 5.62 -11.26 -19.02
N GLN A 45 6.13 -12.31 -18.36
CA GLN A 45 5.68 -12.72 -17.03
C GLN A 45 5.94 -11.64 -15.98
N LYS A 46 7.10 -10.97 -16.00
CA LYS A 46 7.39 -9.83 -15.11
C LYS A 46 6.43 -8.67 -15.35
N LYS A 47 6.11 -8.35 -16.60
CA LYS A 47 5.16 -7.29 -16.96
C LYS A 47 3.72 -7.65 -16.58
N ILE A 48 3.32 -8.91 -16.73
CA ILE A 48 2.01 -9.42 -16.25
C ILE A 48 1.94 -9.30 -14.73
N LEU A 49 2.96 -9.72 -13.99
CA LEU A 49 3.03 -9.54 -12.53
C LEU A 49 2.96 -8.06 -12.10
N TYR A 50 3.60 -7.18 -12.86
CA TYR A 50 3.53 -5.74 -12.61
C TYR A 50 2.13 -5.18 -12.90
N LEU A 51 1.47 -5.67 -13.96
CA LEU A 51 0.10 -5.31 -14.33
C LEU A 51 -0.94 -5.89 -13.37
N ASP A 52 -0.80 -7.13 -12.91
CA ASP A 52 -1.66 -7.73 -11.88
C ASP A 52 -1.53 -7.00 -10.56
N ARG A 53 -0.30 -6.60 -10.19
CA ARG A 53 -0.09 -5.68 -9.06
C ARG A 53 -0.78 -4.34 -9.30
N ALA A 54 -0.70 -3.78 -10.51
CA ALA A 54 -1.39 -2.53 -10.86
C ALA A 54 -2.93 -2.66 -10.84
N ILE A 55 -3.48 -3.81 -11.21
CA ILE A 55 -4.91 -4.13 -11.16
C ILE A 55 -5.37 -4.32 -9.70
N GLN A 56 -4.60 -5.02 -8.87
CA GLN A 56 -4.85 -5.09 -7.42
C GLN A 56 -4.75 -3.70 -6.77
N TYR A 57 -3.77 -2.87 -7.15
CA TYR A 57 -3.70 -1.45 -6.76
C TYR A 57 -4.94 -0.68 -7.23
N TYR A 58 -5.48 -1.01 -8.41
CA TYR A 58 -6.69 -0.39 -8.96
C TYR A 58 -7.95 -0.78 -8.19
N GLN A 59 -8.08 -2.02 -7.68
CA GLN A 59 -9.22 -2.42 -6.85
C GLN A 59 -9.20 -1.78 -5.45
N GLY A 60 -8.04 -1.77 -4.77
CA GLY A 60 -7.89 -1.03 -3.51
C GLY A 60 -8.09 0.49 -3.68
N PHE A 61 -7.63 1.04 -4.80
CA PHE A 61 -7.91 2.42 -5.20
C PHE A 61 -9.39 2.65 -5.51
N LEU A 62 -10.08 1.73 -6.20
CA LEU A 62 -11.50 1.85 -6.54
C LEU A 62 -12.39 1.84 -5.31
N ASP A 63 -12.06 1.06 -4.28
CA ASP A 63 -12.83 1.05 -3.04
C ASP A 63 -12.58 2.31 -2.21
N ALA A 64 -11.33 2.80 -2.17
CA ALA A 64 -11.01 4.13 -1.62
C ALA A 64 -11.67 5.28 -2.42
N TRP A 65 -11.82 5.11 -3.74
CA TRP A 65 -12.46 6.07 -4.64
C TRP A 65 -14.00 6.05 -4.52
N LYS A 66 -14.62 4.89 -4.31
CA LYS A 66 -16.05 4.75 -3.97
C LYS A 66 -16.35 5.43 -2.63
N ALA A 67 -15.51 5.24 -1.62
CA ALA A 67 -15.62 5.94 -0.34
C ALA A 67 -15.44 7.47 -0.46
N TYR A 68 -14.66 7.94 -1.44
CA TYR A 68 -14.51 9.37 -1.72
C TYR A 68 -15.68 9.96 -2.53
N SER A 69 -16.26 9.19 -3.45
CA SER A 69 -17.34 9.64 -4.35
C SER A 69 -18.73 9.63 -3.70
N SER A 70 -18.90 8.98 -2.54
CA SER A 70 -20.09 9.13 -1.68
C SER A 70 -20.23 10.55 -1.08
N GLY A 71 -19.21 11.41 -1.21
CA GLY A 71 -19.28 12.81 -0.78
C GLY A 71 -18.90 13.05 0.67
N GLU A 72 -18.40 12.04 1.38
CA GLU A 72 -17.83 12.24 2.70
C GLU A 72 -16.47 12.94 2.56
N LYS A 73 -16.47 14.27 2.71
CA LYS A 73 -15.25 14.99 3.06
C LYS A 73 -14.83 14.49 4.43
N VAL A 74 -13.68 13.83 4.52
CA VAL A 74 -12.99 13.69 5.80
C VAL A 74 -12.51 15.10 6.13
N GLU A 75 -13.25 15.80 7.00
CA GLU A 75 -12.99 17.21 7.38
C GLU A 75 -11.62 17.40 8.04
N ASP A 76 -11.04 16.32 8.58
CA ASP A 76 -9.69 16.31 9.15
C ASP A 76 -8.67 15.67 8.19
N ASP A 77 -7.57 16.37 7.93
CA ASP A 77 -6.38 15.86 7.21
C ASP A 77 -5.62 14.80 8.03
N ASP A 78 -6.30 14.04 8.88
CA ASP A 78 -5.71 13.05 9.75
C ASP A 78 -5.17 11.86 8.91
N PRO A 79 -3.86 11.59 8.94
CA PRO A 79 -3.30 10.43 8.23
C PRO A 79 -3.86 9.09 8.71
N ILE A 80 -4.33 8.97 9.97
CA ILE A 80 -4.93 7.73 10.49
C ILE A 80 -6.23 7.42 9.75
N GLN A 81 -7.11 8.42 9.61
CA GLN A 81 -8.38 8.27 8.89
C GLN A 81 -8.17 7.95 7.41
N ARG A 82 -7.13 8.53 6.81
CA ARG A 82 -6.75 8.35 5.40
C ARG A 82 -5.94 7.08 5.10
N THR A 83 -5.70 6.25 6.11
CA THR A 83 -5.03 4.95 5.96
C THR A 83 -6.07 3.86 5.72
N THR A 84 -5.82 2.99 4.76
CA THR A 84 -6.58 1.74 4.53
C THR A 84 -5.61 0.59 4.31
N TRP A 85 -6.03 -0.64 4.56
CA TRP A 85 -5.18 -1.80 4.40
C TRP A 85 -5.96 -3.05 3.99
N VAL A 86 -5.25 -4.01 3.42
CA VAL A 86 -5.76 -5.34 3.07
C VAL A 86 -4.65 -6.38 3.23
N VAL A 87 -5.04 -7.61 3.56
CA VAL A 87 -4.15 -8.78 3.55
C VAL A 87 -4.60 -9.72 2.45
N HIS A 88 -3.67 -10.11 1.57
CA HIS A 88 -3.90 -11.08 0.52
C HIS A 88 -2.63 -11.91 0.32
N GLU A 89 -2.75 -13.24 0.24
CA GLU A 89 -1.61 -14.16 0.06
C GLU A 89 -0.44 -13.89 1.03
N SER A 90 -0.75 -13.68 2.31
CA SER A 90 0.24 -13.40 3.37
C SER A 90 1.05 -12.11 3.15
N ILE A 91 0.56 -11.18 2.32
CA ILE A 91 1.13 -9.84 2.14
C ILE A 91 0.18 -8.80 2.70
N VAL A 92 0.69 -7.96 3.60
CA VAL A 92 0.00 -6.77 4.09
C VAL A 92 0.25 -5.64 3.09
N THR A 93 -0.81 -5.00 2.63
CA THR A 93 -0.74 -3.79 1.80
C THR A 93 -1.42 -2.64 2.52
N ILE A 94 -0.70 -1.57 2.77
CA ILE A 94 -1.19 -0.35 3.43
C ILE A 94 -1.16 0.80 2.43
N ALA A 95 -2.27 1.51 2.27
CA ALA A 95 -2.39 2.69 1.44
C ALA A 95 -2.77 3.91 2.28
N ILE A 96 -1.99 5.00 2.14
CA ILE A 96 -2.19 6.27 2.82
C ILE A 96 -2.47 7.33 1.76
N ARG A 97 -3.71 7.82 1.70
CA ARG A 97 -4.08 8.90 0.76
C ARG A 97 -3.28 10.16 1.09
N ARG A 98 -2.72 10.86 0.10
CA ARG A 98 -2.00 12.13 0.32
C ARG A 98 -2.95 13.35 0.30
N PRO A 99 -2.69 14.41 1.10
CA PRO A 99 -3.47 15.63 1.02
C PRO A 99 -3.32 16.23 -0.38
N SER A 100 -4.42 16.66 -0.99
CA SER A 100 -4.42 17.36 -2.29
C SER A 100 -3.82 16.60 -3.49
N SER A 101 -3.68 15.27 -3.41
CA SER A 101 -3.18 14.44 -4.50
C SER A 101 -4.18 13.35 -4.88
N LYS A 102 -4.18 12.98 -6.17
CA LYS A 102 -4.91 11.82 -6.69
C LYS A 102 -4.23 10.49 -6.36
N TYR A 103 -3.00 10.54 -5.85
CA TYR A 103 -2.17 9.36 -5.59
C TYR A 103 -2.06 9.08 -4.08
N ALA A 104 -2.04 7.80 -3.73
CA ALA A 104 -1.76 7.32 -2.38
C ALA A 104 -0.29 6.86 -2.26
N THR A 105 0.28 6.99 -1.06
CA THR A 105 1.50 6.26 -0.70
C THR A 105 1.11 4.82 -0.40
N THR A 106 1.72 3.85 -1.07
CA THR A 106 1.42 2.42 -0.88
C THR A 106 2.66 1.70 -0.37
N ILE A 107 2.49 0.93 0.71
CA ILE A 107 3.53 0.17 1.38
C ILE A 107 3.12 -1.30 1.44
N ARG A 108 4.07 -2.21 1.23
CA ARG A 108 3.84 -3.66 1.22
C ARG A 108 4.93 -4.39 1.97
N PHE A 109 4.55 -5.35 2.79
CA PHE A 109 5.46 -6.24 3.50
C PHE A 109 4.76 -7.57 3.81
N SER A 110 5.53 -8.60 4.16
CA SER A 110 4.96 -9.89 4.54
C SER A 110 4.20 -9.79 5.86
N GLN A 111 3.14 -10.58 6.00
CA GLN A 111 2.40 -10.70 7.26
C GLN A 111 3.31 -11.14 8.41
N GLU A 112 4.28 -12.01 8.14
CA GLU A 112 5.30 -12.44 9.10
C GLU A 112 6.10 -11.24 9.63
N LEU A 113 6.66 -10.39 8.75
CA LEU A 113 7.38 -9.19 9.17
C LEU A 113 6.49 -8.25 9.98
N GLY A 114 5.24 -8.08 9.53
CA GLY A 114 4.24 -7.29 10.24
C GLY A 114 4.01 -7.80 11.66
N GLN A 115 3.81 -9.11 11.81
CA GLN A 115 3.56 -9.73 13.10
C GLN A 115 4.75 -9.56 14.05
N GLU A 116 5.97 -9.82 13.58
CA GLU A 116 7.17 -9.61 14.41
C GLU A 116 7.33 -8.17 14.90
N MET A 117 7.05 -7.20 14.03
CA MET A 117 7.10 -5.78 14.39
C MET A 117 6.03 -5.44 15.43
N VAL A 118 4.81 -5.97 15.27
CA VAL A 118 3.70 -5.78 16.23
C VAL A 118 4.05 -6.39 17.58
N ASP A 119 4.56 -7.62 17.61
CA ASP A 119 4.95 -8.32 18.83
C ASP A 119 6.05 -7.55 19.57
N PHE A 120 7.07 -7.06 18.84
CA PHE A 120 8.09 -6.19 19.41
C PHE A 120 7.48 -4.92 20.01
N ILE A 121 6.63 -4.21 19.26
CA ILE A 121 6.00 -2.97 19.71
C ILE A 121 5.26 -3.17 21.02
N LEU A 122 4.41 -4.20 21.09
CA LEU A 122 3.57 -4.47 22.25
C LEU A 122 4.41 -4.89 23.46
N ASN A 123 5.37 -5.80 23.27
CA ASN A 123 6.27 -6.22 24.35
C ASN A 123 7.12 -5.05 24.86
N PHE A 124 7.62 -4.19 23.96
CA PHE A 124 8.42 -3.03 24.33
C PHE A 124 7.60 -2.02 25.13
N ILE A 125 6.33 -1.79 24.75
CA ILE A 125 5.40 -0.96 25.52
C ILE A 125 5.16 -1.58 26.90
N ASP A 126 4.93 -2.88 26.98
CA ASP A 126 4.69 -3.57 28.27
C ASP A 126 5.92 -3.47 29.21
N GLU A 127 7.14 -3.44 28.67
CA GLU A 127 8.39 -3.29 29.45
C GLU A 127 8.76 -1.84 29.79
N LYS A 128 8.53 -0.89 28.88
CA LYS A 128 9.03 0.49 28.96
C LYS A 128 7.94 1.55 29.14
N GLY A 129 6.67 1.16 29.06
CA GLY A 129 5.50 2.02 29.13
C GLY A 129 5.11 2.68 27.81
N PHE A 130 6.06 2.90 26.90
CA PHE A 130 5.81 3.48 25.57
C PHE A 130 6.87 3.02 24.55
N VAL A 131 6.58 3.24 23.27
CA VAL A 131 7.54 3.09 22.17
C VAL A 131 7.53 4.32 21.28
N ARG A 132 8.66 4.68 20.67
CA ARG A 132 8.74 5.70 19.62
C ARG A 132 9.00 5.05 18.27
N ARG A 133 8.62 5.76 17.20
CA ARG A 133 8.90 5.32 15.82
C ARG A 133 10.40 5.04 15.59
N SER A 134 11.28 5.84 16.21
CA SER A 134 12.73 5.65 16.13
C SER A 134 13.20 4.32 16.73
N ASP A 135 12.53 3.85 17.79
CA ASP A 135 12.91 2.62 18.49
C ASP A 135 12.53 1.39 17.66
N ILE A 136 11.40 1.46 16.95
CA ILE A 136 10.97 0.44 16.01
C ILE A 136 11.91 0.42 14.80
N LEU A 137 12.22 1.60 14.24
CA LEU A 137 13.10 1.69 13.08
C LEU A 137 14.50 1.17 13.40
N SER A 138 15.10 1.55 14.52
CA SER A 138 16.44 1.08 14.91
C SER A 138 16.50 -0.44 15.11
N ARG A 139 15.39 -1.08 15.46
CA ARG A 139 15.31 -2.54 15.61
C ARG A 139 15.11 -3.30 14.30
N PHE A 140 14.37 -2.72 13.34
CA PHE A 140 13.90 -3.43 12.16
C PHE A 140 14.42 -2.90 10.82
N GLU A 141 15.19 -1.80 10.78
CA GLU A 141 15.65 -1.19 9.53
C GLU A 141 16.34 -2.20 8.61
N ASP A 142 17.36 -2.90 9.09
CA ASP A 142 18.10 -3.88 8.31
C ASP A 142 17.18 -5.01 7.82
N LYS A 143 16.35 -5.55 8.71
CA LYS A 143 15.43 -6.64 8.37
C LYS A 143 14.40 -6.21 7.33
N ILE A 144 13.88 -4.99 7.41
CA ILE A 144 12.96 -4.44 6.39
C ILE A 144 13.71 -4.34 5.05
N ILE A 145 14.93 -3.83 5.03
CA ILE A 145 15.73 -3.72 3.80
C ILE A 145 16.03 -5.10 3.21
N GLU A 146 16.34 -6.11 4.03
CA GLU A 146 16.66 -7.47 3.61
C GLU A 146 15.45 -8.26 3.09
N THR A 147 14.30 -8.11 3.75
CA THR A 147 13.08 -8.89 3.45
C THR A 147 12.16 -8.21 2.44
N THR A 148 12.50 -6.98 2.02
CA THR A 148 11.77 -6.22 1.02
C THR A 148 12.74 -5.68 -0.04
N SER A 149 12.25 -4.94 -1.05
CA SER A 149 13.11 -4.25 -2.02
C SER A 149 13.32 -2.76 -1.66
N TYR A 150 13.15 -2.42 -0.39
CA TYR A 150 13.16 -1.03 0.09
C TYR A 150 14.55 -0.54 0.49
N ASN A 151 14.77 0.76 0.34
CA ASN A 151 15.95 1.46 0.88
C ASN A 151 15.65 2.00 2.30
N SER A 152 16.66 2.54 3.00
CA SER A 152 16.52 3.10 4.36
C SER A 152 15.36 4.11 4.50
N THR A 153 15.23 5.07 3.57
CA THR A 153 14.09 6.01 3.57
C THR A 153 12.74 5.30 3.51
N SER A 154 12.65 4.25 2.70
CA SER A 154 11.44 3.44 2.52
C SER A 154 11.19 2.53 3.72
N ALA A 155 12.23 2.05 4.42
CA ALA A 155 12.08 1.35 5.69
C ALA A 155 11.44 2.25 6.76
N GLY A 156 11.86 3.52 6.81
CA GLY A 156 11.19 4.53 7.63
C GLY A 156 9.70 4.71 7.29
N GLN A 157 9.30 4.53 6.02
CA GLN A 157 7.91 4.58 5.59
C GLN A 157 7.12 3.32 5.96
N VAL A 158 7.77 2.15 5.97
CA VAL A 158 7.17 0.90 6.46
C VAL A 158 6.74 1.04 7.91
N VAL A 159 7.66 1.46 8.78
CA VAL A 159 7.36 1.68 10.20
C VAL A 159 6.22 2.69 10.35
N TYR A 160 6.28 3.81 9.64
CA TYR A 160 5.22 4.82 9.70
C TYR A 160 3.84 4.28 9.30
N ALA A 161 3.77 3.53 8.18
CA ALA A 161 2.53 2.95 7.70
C ALA A 161 1.96 1.91 8.67
N LEU A 162 2.80 1.05 9.22
CA LEU A 162 2.39 0.07 10.24
C LEU A 162 1.85 0.79 11.48
N THR A 163 2.52 1.82 11.97
CA THR A 163 2.05 2.58 13.14
C THR A 163 0.69 3.23 12.90
N LEU A 164 0.45 3.81 11.72
CA LEU A 164 -0.86 4.38 11.37
C LEU A 164 -1.96 3.31 11.35
N LEU A 165 -1.68 2.13 10.82
CA LEU A 165 -2.61 1.00 10.84
C LEU A 165 -2.93 0.59 12.29
N LEU A 166 -1.93 0.45 13.16
CA LEU A 166 -2.16 0.08 14.57
C LEU A 166 -2.95 1.14 15.35
N LEU A 167 -2.73 2.42 15.05
CA LEU A 167 -3.54 3.51 15.61
C LEU A 167 -4.99 3.45 15.10
N LYS A 168 -5.19 3.16 13.81
CA LYS A 168 -6.51 3.06 13.19
C LYS A 168 -7.33 1.91 13.78
N GLU A 169 -6.69 0.76 14.00
CA GLU A 169 -7.32 -0.42 14.61
C GLU A 169 -7.44 -0.32 16.14
N GLY A 170 -7.00 0.78 16.75
CA GLY A 170 -7.08 0.99 18.20
C GLY A 170 -6.16 0.08 19.03
N VAL A 171 -5.15 -0.52 18.39
CA VAL A 171 -4.09 -1.33 19.04
C VAL A 171 -3.09 -0.44 19.74
N LEU A 172 -2.84 0.73 19.18
CA LEU A 172 -2.02 1.79 19.77
C LEU A 172 -2.86 3.04 20.00
N SER A 173 -2.41 3.85 20.94
CA SER A 173 -2.85 5.24 21.11
C SER A 173 -1.63 6.14 21.32
N TRP A 174 -1.83 7.45 21.14
CA TRP A 174 -0.80 8.44 21.48
C TRP A 174 -0.70 8.56 23.00
N SER A 175 0.53 8.67 23.52
CA SER A 175 0.76 9.09 24.91
C SER A 175 0.17 10.48 25.14
N GLU A 176 -0.49 10.67 26.29
CA GLU A 176 -1.04 11.97 26.71
C GLU A 176 0.06 13.04 26.86
N HIS A 177 1.28 12.61 27.18
CA HIS A 177 2.41 13.50 27.44
C HIS A 177 3.20 13.87 26.19
N ASN A 178 3.19 13.01 25.16
CA ASN A 178 4.00 13.20 23.97
C ASN A 178 3.40 12.50 22.74
N LYS A 179 2.97 13.29 21.74
CA LYS A 179 2.45 12.80 20.45
C LYS A 179 3.50 12.12 19.55
N ARG A 180 4.69 11.78 20.06
CA ARG A 180 5.68 10.92 19.38
C ARG A 180 5.90 9.59 20.08
N GLU A 181 5.19 9.38 21.19
CA GLU A 181 5.21 8.17 21.99
C GLU A 181 3.88 7.46 21.82
N TYR A 182 3.98 6.15 21.61
CA TYR A 182 2.83 5.26 21.42
C TYR A 182 2.72 4.37 22.65
N VAL A 183 1.50 4.20 23.12
CA VAL A 183 1.14 3.31 24.22
C VAL A 183 0.09 2.32 23.75
N ARG A 184 -0.21 1.32 24.58
CA ARG A 184 -1.21 0.30 24.25
C ARG A 184 -2.59 0.96 24.13
N GLY A 185 -3.29 0.63 23.05
CA GLY A 185 -4.66 1.06 22.82
C GLY A 185 -5.65 0.27 23.68
N ILE A 186 -6.89 0.76 23.73
CA ILE A 186 -7.92 0.30 24.67
C ILE A 186 -8.62 -0.99 24.17
N ASN A 187 -8.52 -1.32 22.86
CA ASN A 187 -9.05 -2.55 22.27
C ASN A 187 -7.93 -3.57 22.04
N THR A 188 -7.76 -4.52 22.97
CA THR A 188 -6.63 -5.46 23.02
C THR A 188 -6.84 -6.80 22.30
N THR A 189 -7.71 -6.87 21.29
CA THR A 189 -7.87 -8.09 20.50
C THR A 189 -7.77 -7.79 19.01
N VAL A 190 -6.62 -8.13 18.42
CA VAL A 190 -6.50 -8.30 16.98
C VAL A 190 -6.32 -9.78 16.69
N SER A 191 -7.28 -10.38 16.02
CA SER A 191 -7.12 -11.68 15.35
C SER A 191 -6.93 -11.39 13.86
N TRP A 192 -5.71 -11.60 13.36
CA TRP A 192 -5.38 -11.58 11.93
C TRP A 192 -5.68 -12.93 11.30
#